data_AF-A0A8J3GCB9-F1
#
_entry.id   AF-A0A8J3GCB9-F1
#
_cell.length_a   1.000
_cell.length_b   1.000
_cell.length_c   1.000
_cell.angle_alpha   90.00
_cell.angle_beta   90.00
_cell.angle_gamma   90.00
#
_symmetry.space_group_name_H-M   'P 1'
#
loop_
_entity.id
_entity.type
_entity.pdbx_description
1 polymer ?
#
loop_
_entity_poly.entity_id
_entity_poly.type
_entity_poly.pdbx_seq_one_letter_code
_entity_poly.pdbx_strand_id
1 'polypeptide(L)'
;MRGQQLFVQTGCESCHKQTLKTGYSPVAALANTEFHPYTDLLLHNMGPGLDDGYTEGSAGGAEWRTPPLWGLGLAQNSQGGQVYLMHDGRARSIREAIRMHGGEAASIQKRFEEMPAASQADVIAFLKSL
;
A
#
# COMPACT_ATOMS: atom_id res chain seq x y z
N MET A 1 -6.83 10.83 12.42
CA MET A 1 -7.30 11.83 11.43
C MET A 1 -8.36 11.22 10.53
N ARG A 2 -9.25 12.00 9.90
CA ARG A 2 -10.33 11.50 9.02
C ARG A 2 -9.81 10.60 7.89
N GLY A 3 -8.71 10.98 7.22
CA GLY A 3 -8.11 10.18 6.15
C GLY A 3 -7.68 8.77 6.58
N GLN A 4 -7.06 8.64 7.75
CA GLN A 4 -6.69 7.33 8.33
C GLN A 4 -7.91 6.49 8.66
N GLN A 5 -8.98 7.09 9.20
CA GLN A 5 -10.22 6.37 9.47
C GLN A 5 -10.87 5.87 8.17
N LEU A 6 -10.88 6.70 7.13
CA LEU A 6 -11.38 6.32 5.81
C LEU A 6 -10.52 5.22 5.18
N PHE A 7 -9.20 5.26 5.33
CA PHE A 7 -8.29 4.20 4.88
C PHE A 7 -8.68 2.83 5.46
N VAL A 8 -8.97 2.78 6.76
CA VAL A 8 -9.45 1.57 7.44
C VAL A 8 -10.85 1.18 6.95
N GLN A 9 -11.79 2.12 6.92
CA GLN A 9 -13.20 1.87 6.54
C GLN A 9 -13.37 1.40 5.09
N THR A 10 -12.56 1.93 4.17
CA THR A 10 -12.54 1.49 2.77
C THR A 10 -12.07 0.05 2.64
N GLY A 11 -11.18 -0.39 3.55
CA GLY A 11 -10.65 -1.74 3.64
C GLY A 11 -9.16 -1.86 3.32
N CYS A 12 -8.45 -0.75 3.10
CA CYS A 12 -7.02 -0.76 2.73
C CYS A 12 -6.15 -1.51 3.77
N GLU A 13 -6.57 -1.49 5.04
CA GLU A 13 -5.92 -2.20 6.14
C GLU A 13 -6.00 -3.74 6.02
N SER A 14 -6.73 -4.30 5.06
CA SER A 14 -6.69 -5.75 4.81
C SER A 14 -5.28 -6.23 4.49
N CYS A 15 -4.53 -5.48 3.67
CA CYS A 15 -3.15 -5.77 3.29
C CYS A 15 -2.17 -4.73 3.86
N HIS A 16 -2.53 -3.44 3.84
CA HIS A 16 -1.70 -2.37 4.39
C HIS A 16 -1.89 -2.20 5.91
N LYS A 17 -1.57 -3.26 6.66
CA LYS A 17 -1.73 -3.32 8.13
C LYS A 17 -0.99 -2.18 8.81
N GLN A 18 -1.75 -1.34 9.53
CA GLN A 18 -1.19 -0.13 10.14
C GLN A 18 -0.07 -0.45 11.11
N THR A 19 -0.22 -1.51 11.90
CA THR A 19 0.67 -1.84 13.01
C THR A 19 1.16 -3.27 12.89
N LEU A 20 2.47 -3.45 13.08
CA LEU A 20 3.10 -4.73 13.35
C LEU A 20 3.85 -4.66 14.69
N LYS A 21 4.09 -5.83 15.29
CA LYS A 21 4.86 -5.95 16.52
C LYS A 21 5.95 -6.99 16.33
N THR A 22 7.19 -6.62 16.65
CA THR A 22 8.30 -7.58 16.62
C THR A 22 8.14 -8.63 17.72
N GLY A 23 8.74 -9.80 17.52
CA GLY A 23 8.84 -10.84 18.54
C GLY A 23 9.91 -10.52 19.60
N TYR A 24 10.22 -11.51 20.42
CA TYR A 24 11.37 -11.45 21.31
C TYR A 24 12.68 -11.28 20.53
N SER A 25 13.59 -10.46 21.05
CA SER A 25 14.94 -10.26 20.53
C SER A 25 15.90 -10.01 21.69
N PRO A 26 17.15 -10.50 21.63
CA PRO A 26 18.18 -10.10 22.60
C PRO A 26 18.59 -8.62 22.45
N VAL A 27 18.30 -8.01 21.31
CA VAL A 27 18.50 -6.57 21.09
C VAL A 27 17.27 -5.83 21.62
N ALA A 28 17.43 -5.12 22.73
CA ALA A 28 16.32 -4.46 23.43
C ALA A 28 15.48 -3.54 22.52
N ALA A 29 16.14 -2.82 21.61
CA ALA A 29 15.48 -1.91 20.65
C ALA A 29 14.59 -2.64 19.62
N LEU A 30 14.71 -3.96 19.48
CA LEU A 30 13.94 -4.78 18.55
C LEU A 30 12.98 -5.74 19.26
N ALA A 31 12.99 -5.80 20.59
CA ALA A 31 12.21 -6.79 21.34
C ALA A 31 10.80 -6.26 21.62
N ASN A 32 9.76 -7.02 21.21
CA ASN A 32 8.35 -6.70 21.49
C ASN A 32 7.96 -5.26 21.13
N THR A 33 8.59 -4.70 20.10
CA THR A 33 8.46 -3.31 19.69
C THR A 33 7.32 -3.19 18.70
N GLU A 34 6.37 -2.31 19.02
CA GLU A 34 5.30 -1.94 18.11
C GLU A 34 5.81 -0.87 17.13
N PHE A 35 5.46 -1.02 15.86
CA PHE A 35 5.80 -0.08 14.80
C PHE A 35 4.69 -0.04 13.75
N HIS A 36 4.66 1.01 12.93
CA HIS A 36 3.50 1.31 12.08
C HIS A 36 3.76 1.27 10.58
N PRO A 37 4.16 0.15 9.96
CA PRO A 37 4.71 0.13 8.60
C PRO A 37 3.66 0.18 7.48
N TYR A 38 2.38 0.05 7.81
CA TYR A 38 1.27 0.01 6.84
C TYR A 38 1.44 -1.09 5.79
N THR A 39 1.77 -2.29 6.25
CA THR A 39 1.98 -3.50 5.43
C THR A 39 1.86 -4.75 6.29
N ASP A 40 1.41 -5.84 5.70
CA ASP A 40 1.51 -7.19 6.26
C ASP A 40 2.73 -7.98 5.77
N LEU A 41 3.42 -7.47 4.74
CA LEU A 41 4.58 -8.10 4.09
C LEU A 41 4.24 -9.42 3.38
N LEU A 42 2.96 -9.70 3.15
CA LEU A 42 2.50 -10.90 2.44
C LEU A 42 2.45 -10.66 0.93
N LEU A 43 2.38 -11.76 0.18
CA LEU A 43 2.07 -11.76 -1.25
C LEU A 43 0.55 -11.73 -1.44
N HIS A 44 0.09 -10.92 -2.38
CA HIS A 44 -1.32 -10.83 -2.76
C HIS A 44 -1.47 -10.89 -4.26
N ASN A 45 -2.51 -11.58 -4.72
CA ASN A 45 -2.87 -11.55 -6.12
C ASN A 45 -3.51 -10.21 -6.47
N MET A 46 -2.79 -9.38 -7.23
CA MET A 46 -3.23 -8.06 -7.67
C MET A 46 -3.99 -8.08 -9.01
N GLY A 47 -4.24 -9.26 -9.54
CA GLY A 47 -5.01 -9.51 -10.74
C GLY A 47 -4.23 -9.36 -12.06
N PRO A 48 -4.87 -9.73 -13.18
CA PRO A 48 -4.20 -9.85 -14.48
C PRO A 48 -3.66 -8.52 -15.04
N GLY A 49 -4.13 -7.37 -14.54
CA GLY A 49 -3.59 -6.07 -14.94
C GLY A 49 -2.18 -5.79 -14.43
N LEU A 50 -1.74 -6.51 -13.39
CA LEU A 50 -0.38 -6.47 -12.85
C LEU A 50 0.36 -7.81 -13.04
N ASP A 51 -0.12 -8.67 -13.93
CA ASP A 51 0.60 -9.89 -14.30
C ASP A 51 1.70 -9.53 -15.30
N ASP A 52 2.96 -9.71 -14.92
CA ASP A 52 4.11 -9.50 -15.81
C ASP A 52 4.49 -10.75 -16.62
N GLY A 53 3.78 -11.87 -16.40
CA GLY A 53 4.02 -13.15 -17.06
C GLY A 53 5.27 -13.88 -16.56
N TYR A 54 5.90 -13.43 -15.49
CA TYR A 54 7.10 -14.01 -14.91
C TYR A 54 6.84 -14.49 -13.48
N THR A 55 7.37 -15.66 -13.13
CA THR A 55 7.22 -16.21 -11.76
C THR A 55 8.48 -15.96 -10.96
N GLU A 56 8.34 -15.43 -9.75
CA GLU A 56 9.45 -15.26 -8.80
C GLU A 56 9.42 -16.37 -7.74
N GLY A 57 10.12 -17.47 -8.02
CA GLY A 57 10.11 -18.65 -7.14
C GLY A 57 8.74 -19.31 -7.12
N SER A 58 8.03 -19.26 -5.99
CA SER A 58 6.66 -19.76 -5.87
C SER A 58 5.59 -18.70 -6.09
N ALA A 59 5.96 -17.43 -6.27
CA ALA A 59 5.03 -16.36 -6.56
C ALA A 59 4.61 -16.40 -8.03
N GLY A 60 3.30 -16.36 -8.29
CA GLY A 60 2.73 -16.18 -9.62
C GLY A 60 2.97 -14.76 -10.15
N GLY A 61 2.87 -14.55 -11.47
CA GLY A 61 3.17 -13.24 -12.09
C GLY A 61 2.25 -12.09 -11.68
N ALA A 62 1.07 -12.40 -11.13
CA ALA A 62 0.16 -11.41 -10.56
C ALA A 62 0.32 -11.22 -9.04
N GLU A 63 1.21 -11.98 -8.38
CA GLU A 63 1.40 -11.93 -6.93
C GLU A 63 2.48 -10.92 -6.55
N TRP A 64 2.10 -9.90 -5.80
CA TRP A 64 3.01 -8.85 -5.37
C TRP A 64 3.02 -8.73 -3.87
N ARG A 65 4.21 -8.54 -3.30
CA ARG A 65 4.36 -8.25 -1.88
C ARG A 65 3.78 -6.87 -1.57
N THR A 66 2.97 -6.75 -0.53
CA THR A 66 2.57 -5.43 0.00
C THR A 66 3.81 -4.66 0.45
N PRO A 67 4.18 -3.53 -0.19
CA PRO A 67 5.29 -2.71 0.29
C PRO A 67 4.85 -1.87 1.52
N PRO A 68 5.74 -1.63 2.50
CA PRO A 68 5.49 -0.65 3.54
C PRO A 68 5.14 0.71 2.93
N LEU A 69 4.15 1.41 3.47
CA LEU A 69 3.78 2.76 3.02
C LEU A 69 4.58 3.87 3.71
N TRP A 70 5.53 3.50 4.59
CA TRP A 70 6.49 4.43 5.16
C TRP A 70 7.26 5.19 4.08
N GLY A 71 7.29 6.51 4.20
CA GLY A 71 7.98 7.39 3.28
C GLY A 71 7.28 7.50 1.92
N LEU A 72 6.03 7.02 1.77
CA LEU A 72 5.27 7.19 0.53
C LEU A 72 5.14 8.68 0.15
N GLY A 73 4.97 9.55 1.14
CA GLY A 73 4.95 11.01 0.93
C GLY A 73 6.26 11.58 0.39
N LEU A 74 7.38 10.88 0.60
CA LEU A 74 8.71 11.29 0.15
C LEU A 74 9.02 10.85 -1.29
N ALA A 75 8.20 9.97 -1.90
CA ALA A 75 8.46 9.38 -3.21
C ALA A 75 8.83 10.43 -4.27
N GLN A 76 8.08 11.54 -4.32
CA GLN A 76 8.34 12.61 -5.30
C GLN A 76 9.75 13.22 -5.17
N ASN A 77 10.17 13.52 -3.95
CA ASN A 77 11.46 14.15 -3.68
C ASN A 77 12.62 13.16 -3.84
N SER A 78 12.38 11.89 -3.52
CA SER A 78 13.36 10.81 -3.65
C SER A 78 13.54 10.33 -5.09
N GLN A 79 12.61 10.66 -6.01
CA GLN A 79 12.61 10.23 -7.41
C GLN A 79 12.79 11.40 -8.40
N GLY A 80 13.55 12.43 -8.01
CA GLY A 80 13.92 13.52 -8.92
C GLY A 80 12.76 14.48 -9.28
N GLY A 81 11.78 14.62 -8.38
CA GLY A 81 10.64 15.53 -8.54
C GLY A 81 9.42 14.90 -9.22
N GLN A 82 9.51 13.63 -9.62
CA GLN A 82 8.45 12.85 -10.26
C GLN A 82 8.01 11.70 -9.34
N VAL A 83 6.86 11.09 -9.63
CA VAL A 83 6.35 9.93 -8.88
C VAL A 83 6.28 8.71 -9.81
N TYR A 84 6.80 7.59 -9.33
CA TYR A 84 6.79 6.26 -9.94
C TYR A 84 6.37 5.27 -8.85
N LEU A 85 5.17 4.71 -8.98
CA LEU A 85 4.59 3.73 -8.06
C LEU A 85 4.18 2.46 -8.81
N MET A 86 3.77 1.43 -8.06
CA MET A 86 3.65 0.03 -8.52
C MET A 86 5.01 -0.61 -8.81
N HIS A 87 5.03 -1.92 -9.05
CA HIS A 87 6.28 -2.68 -9.22
C HIS A 87 7.10 -2.22 -10.45
N ASP A 88 6.42 -1.72 -11.48
CA ASP A 88 7.00 -1.27 -12.75
C ASP A 88 7.10 0.26 -12.87
N GLY A 89 6.72 1.00 -11.81
CA GLY A 89 6.77 2.46 -11.80
C GLY A 89 5.76 3.13 -12.74
N ARG A 90 4.75 2.42 -13.26
CA ARG A 90 3.81 2.97 -14.24
C ARG A 90 2.89 4.06 -13.67
N ALA A 91 2.59 4.02 -12.37
CA ALA A 91 1.67 4.96 -11.74
C ALA A 91 2.38 6.27 -11.37
N ARG A 92 1.80 7.40 -11.78
CA ARG A 92 2.33 8.76 -11.60
C ARG A 92 1.72 9.51 -10.42
N SER A 93 0.81 8.86 -9.71
CA SER A 93 0.22 9.39 -8.49
C SER A 93 -0.31 8.28 -7.58
N ILE A 94 -0.49 8.59 -6.30
CA ILE A 94 -1.14 7.68 -5.33
C ILE A 94 -2.54 7.28 -5.81
N ARG A 95 -3.28 8.21 -6.42
CA ARG A 95 -4.62 7.95 -6.97
C ARG A 95 -4.58 6.95 -8.12
N GLU A 96 -3.62 7.11 -9.04
CA GLU A 96 -3.43 6.14 -10.13
C GLU A 96 -3.01 4.77 -9.60
N ALA A 97 -2.11 4.71 -8.61
CA ALA A 97 -1.72 3.46 -7.98
C ALA A 97 -2.93 2.75 -7.34
N ILE A 98 -3.77 3.48 -6.58
CA ILE A 98 -5.01 2.92 -6.00
C ILE A 98 -5.92 2.37 -7.10
N ARG A 99 -6.09 3.09 -8.22
CA ARG A 99 -6.93 2.63 -9.33
C ARG A 99 -6.47 1.35 -9.99
N MET A 100 -5.16 1.06 -9.94
CA MET A 100 -4.56 -0.14 -10.51
C MET A 100 -4.66 -1.36 -9.60
N HIS A 101 -5.17 -1.22 -8.36
CA HIS A 101 -5.40 -2.36 -7.47
C HIS A 101 -6.54 -3.23 -8.00
N GLY A 102 -6.19 -4.40 -8.55
CA GLY A 102 -7.11 -5.43 -9.00
C GLY A 102 -7.11 -6.65 -8.07
N GLY A 103 -7.47 -7.82 -8.60
CA GLY A 103 -7.41 -9.09 -7.88
C GLY A 103 -8.14 -9.05 -6.54
N GLU A 104 -7.45 -9.44 -5.46
CA GLU A 104 -7.97 -9.42 -4.09
C GLU A 104 -8.42 -8.01 -3.64
N ALA A 105 -7.75 -6.97 -4.13
CA ALA A 105 -8.03 -5.59 -3.78
C ALA A 105 -9.10 -4.92 -4.67
N ALA A 106 -9.65 -5.61 -5.68
CA ALA A 106 -10.60 -5.02 -6.64
C ALA A 106 -11.85 -4.41 -5.96
N SER A 107 -12.36 -5.07 -4.92
CA SER A 107 -13.52 -4.53 -4.18
C SER A 107 -13.18 -3.28 -3.36
N ILE A 108 -11.96 -3.18 -2.85
CA ILE A 108 -11.45 -2.03 -2.07
C ILE A 108 -11.18 -0.85 -3.01
N GLN A 109 -10.57 -1.11 -4.17
CA GLN A 109 -10.38 -0.12 -5.22
C GLN A 109 -11.71 0.50 -5.64
N LYS A 110 -12.74 -0.33 -5.87
CA LYS A 110 -14.07 0.14 -6.25
C LYS A 110 -14.69 1.02 -5.17
N ARG A 111 -14.61 0.60 -3.89
CA ARG A 111 -15.08 1.41 -2.77
C ARG A 111 -14.40 2.77 -2.74
N PHE A 112 -13.08 2.84 -2.95
CA PHE A 112 -12.37 4.11 -3.01
C PHE A 112 -12.89 5.02 -4.14
N GLU A 113 -13.08 4.48 -5.35
CA GLU A 113 -13.60 5.26 -6.48
C GLU A 113 -15.05 5.74 -6.27
N GLU A 114 -15.86 4.99 -5.52
CA GLU A 114 -17.25 5.36 -5.17
C GLU A 114 -17.35 6.41 -4.04
N MET A 115 -16.27 6.66 -3.30
CA MET A 115 -16.27 7.70 -2.25
C MET A 115 -16.41 9.11 -2.84
N PRO A 116 -17.01 10.06 -2.09
CA PRO A 116 -16.98 11.46 -2.47
C PRO A 116 -15.55 11.96 -2.69
N ALA A 117 -15.36 12.87 -3.65
CA ALA A 117 -14.03 13.39 -4.00
C ALA A 117 -13.27 13.98 -2.79
N ALA A 118 -13.98 14.62 -1.86
CA ALA A 118 -13.39 15.12 -0.62
C ALA A 118 -12.84 13.99 0.28
N SER A 119 -13.57 12.88 0.41
CA SER A 119 -13.14 11.72 1.18
C SER A 119 -11.94 11.02 0.53
N GLN A 120 -11.90 10.94 -0.81
CA GLN A 120 -10.73 10.43 -1.54
C GLN A 120 -9.51 11.33 -1.31
N ALA A 121 -9.70 12.66 -1.30
CA ALA A 121 -8.64 13.61 -1.00
C ALA A 121 -8.11 13.46 0.43
N ASP A 122 -8.98 13.21 1.41
CA ASP A 122 -8.58 12.95 2.79
C ASP A 122 -7.72 11.68 2.92
N VAL A 123 -8.09 10.59 2.22
CA VAL A 123 -7.28 9.35 2.18
C VAL A 123 -5.91 9.62 1.53
N ILE A 124 -5.88 10.32 0.39
CA ILE A 124 -4.62 10.66 -0.28
C ILE A 124 -3.75 11.57 0.59
N ALA A 125 -4.33 12.54 1.30
CA ALA A 125 -3.60 13.41 2.20
C ALA A 125 -2.99 12.63 3.37
N PHE A 126 -3.72 11.67 3.92
CA PHE A 126 -3.18 10.74 4.90
C PHE A 126 -2.00 9.92 4.34
N LEU A 127 -2.14 9.33 3.15
CA LEU A 127 -1.07 8.57 2.52
C LEU A 127 0.18 9.40 2.22
N LYS A 128 0.02 10.70 1.92
CA LYS A 128 1.14 11.64 1.76
C LYS A 128 1.82 12.04 3.07
N SER A 129 1.17 11.81 4.21
CA SER A 129 1.75 12.06 5.53
C SER A 129 2.59 10.90 6.06
N LEU A 130 2.61 9.77 5.33
CA LEU A 130 3.38 8.57 5.66
C LEU A 130 4.81 8.61 5.11
#